data_AF-P75317-F1
#
_entry.id   AF-P75317-F1
#
_cell.length_a   1.000
_cell.length_b   1.000
_cell.length_c   1.000
_cell.angle_alpha   90.00
_cell.angle_beta   90.00
_cell.angle_gamma   90.00
#
_symmetry.space_group_name_H-M   'P 1'
#
loop_
_entity.id
_entity.type
_entity.pdbx_description
1 polymer ?
#
loop_
_entity_poly.entity_id
_entity_poly.type
_entity_poly.pdbx_seq_one_letter_code
_entity_poly.pdbx_strand_id
1 'polypeptide(L)'
;MERKIEHFQMTYQSFKDLSVEAKLSYTFNWFGDYSSGGFTAKKGDKHYFDLFLKIKPDAKKSFTIANFKTEEDNSTTIGGKETTRNLEWIEFSASLKFSLKGKDDVSQKSVNKFLSTFANNTEGYSSNINLFIYLEYLIK
;
A
#
# COMPACT_ATOMS: atom_id res chain seq x y z
N MET A 1 2.87 4.98 13.37
CA MET A 1 1.53 4.67 12.83
C MET A 1 1.28 3.21 13.13
N GLU A 2 0.18 2.88 13.78
CA GLU A 2 -0.23 1.49 14.01
C GLU A 2 -1.15 1.06 12.87
N ARG A 3 -1.01 -0.19 12.42
CA ARG A 3 -1.82 -0.79 11.35
C ARG A 3 -2.46 -2.07 11.85
N LYS A 4 -3.70 -2.30 11.43
CA LYS A 4 -4.40 -3.57 11.60
C LYS A 4 -5.06 -3.97 10.29
N ILE A 5 -4.96 -5.25 9.94
CA ILE A 5 -5.62 -5.82 8.77
C ILE A 5 -7.03 -6.21 9.20
N GLU A 6 -8.05 -5.54 8.65
CA GLU A 6 -9.45 -5.89 8.91
C GLU A 6 -9.97 -6.91 7.90
N HIS A 7 -9.48 -6.82 6.67
CA HIS A 7 -9.84 -7.73 5.61
C HIS A 7 -8.69 -7.85 4.62
N PHE A 8 -8.45 -9.07 4.16
CA PHE A 8 -7.54 -9.35 3.06
C PHE A 8 -8.10 -10.52 2.26
N GLN A 9 -8.25 -10.33 0.97
CA GLN A 9 -8.66 -11.36 0.02
C GLN A 9 -7.77 -11.28 -1.20
N MET A 10 -7.25 -12.44 -1.61
CA MET A 10 -6.54 -12.61 -2.85
C MET A 10 -7.21 -13.70 -3.66
N THR A 11 -7.43 -13.45 -4.94
CA THR A 11 -7.91 -14.43 -5.91
C THR A 11 -6.87 -14.55 -7.01
N TYR A 12 -6.47 -15.77 -7.32
CA TYR A 12 -5.46 -16.07 -8.33
C TYR A 12 -5.81 -17.37 -9.04
N GLN A 13 -5.99 -17.28 -10.36
CA GLN A 13 -6.12 -18.44 -11.25
C GLN A 13 -5.08 -18.33 -12.38
N SER A 14 -4.88 -17.12 -12.88
CA SER A 14 -3.76 -16.73 -13.73
C SER A 14 -3.37 -15.28 -13.40
N PHE A 15 -2.27 -14.79 -13.97
CA PHE A 15 -1.92 -13.37 -13.82
C PHE A 15 -2.96 -12.43 -14.39
N LYS A 16 -3.77 -12.84 -15.36
CA LYS A 16 -4.85 -11.99 -15.89
C LYS A 16 -6.02 -11.90 -14.91
N ASP A 17 -6.17 -12.90 -14.05
CA ASP A 17 -7.28 -13.06 -13.12
C ASP A 17 -6.92 -12.67 -11.68
N LEU A 18 -5.67 -12.22 -11.46
CA LEU A 18 -5.22 -11.76 -10.15
C LEU A 18 -6.12 -10.62 -9.66
N SER A 19 -6.59 -10.72 -8.43
CA SER A 19 -7.26 -9.63 -7.75
C SER A 19 -6.88 -9.67 -6.27
N VAL A 20 -6.43 -8.54 -5.74
CA VAL A 20 -6.19 -8.36 -4.31
C VAL A 20 -7.12 -7.27 -3.82
N GLU A 21 -7.85 -7.55 -2.74
CA GLU A 21 -8.68 -6.59 -2.03
C GLU A 21 -8.28 -6.59 -0.56
N ALA A 22 -8.00 -5.42 -0.01
CA ALA A 22 -7.59 -5.28 1.38
C ALA A 22 -8.28 -4.08 2.03
N LYS A 23 -8.62 -4.25 3.31
CA LYS A 23 -9.03 -3.18 4.21
C LYS A 23 -8.04 -3.11 5.36
N LEU A 24 -7.32 -1.99 5.44
CA LEU A 24 -6.34 -1.73 6.48
C LEU A 24 -6.82 -0.59 7.37
N SER A 25 -6.96 -0.88 8.65
CA SER A 25 -7.19 0.09 9.71
C SER A 25 -5.87 0.73 10.12
N TYR A 26 -5.83 2.06 10.21
CA TYR A 26 -4.67 2.80 10.69
C TYR A 26 -5.03 3.70 11.87
N THR A 27 -4.09 3.77 12.82
CA THR A 27 -4.04 4.80 13.85
C THR A 27 -2.79 5.64 13.63
N PHE A 28 -3.01 6.92 13.33
CA PHE A 28 -1.96 7.91 13.19
C PHE A 28 -1.84 8.72 14.47
N ASN A 29 -0.69 8.62 15.13
CA ASN A 29 -0.37 9.37 16.35
C ASN A 29 0.46 10.60 15.96
N TRP A 30 0.04 11.79 16.41
CA TRP A 30 0.77 13.03 16.19
C TRP A 30 1.88 13.19 17.23
N PHE A 31 3.13 13.29 16.77
CA PHE A 31 4.30 13.48 17.65
C PHE A 31 4.67 14.96 17.87
N GLY A 32 4.05 15.86 17.14
CA GLY A 32 4.19 17.31 17.25
C GLY A 32 2.93 18.01 16.78
N ASP A 33 2.88 19.32 17.01
CA ASP A 33 1.80 20.15 16.50
C ASP A 33 1.91 20.29 14.97
N TYR A 34 0.77 20.31 14.29
CA TYR A 34 0.66 20.52 12.86
C TYR A 34 -0.45 21.49 12.55
N SER A 35 -0.20 22.40 11.61
CA SER A 35 -1.20 23.31 11.09
C SER A 35 -0.98 23.52 9.59
N SER A 36 -1.97 23.18 8.78
CA SER A 36 -1.93 23.46 7.34
C SER A 36 -3.33 23.64 6.78
N GLY A 37 -3.53 24.73 6.05
CA GLY A 37 -4.76 25.01 5.30
C GLY A 37 -6.05 24.86 6.11
N GLY A 38 -6.07 25.36 7.36
CA GLY A 38 -7.25 25.35 8.24
C GLY A 38 -7.43 24.07 9.07
N PHE A 39 -6.57 23.07 8.91
CA PHE A 39 -6.54 21.88 9.76
C PHE A 39 -5.41 22.00 10.78
N THR A 40 -5.73 21.73 12.05
CA THR A 40 -4.78 21.73 13.16
C THR A 40 -4.84 20.40 13.91
N ALA A 41 -3.68 19.85 14.23
CA ALA A 41 -3.54 18.72 15.15
C ALA A 41 -2.48 19.06 16.21
N LYS A 42 -2.67 18.57 17.42
CA LYS A 42 -1.77 18.76 18.56
C LYS A 42 -0.96 17.50 18.81
N LYS A 43 0.21 17.69 19.43
CA LYS A 43 1.01 16.57 19.94
C LYS A 43 0.14 15.68 20.85
N GLY A 44 0.09 14.39 20.53
CA GLY A 44 -0.71 13.39 21.25
C GLY A 44 -2.07 13.10 20.61
N ASP A 45 -2.54 13.93 19.69
CA ASP A 45 -3.77 13.64 18.94
C ASP A 45 -3.63 12.33 18.16
N LYS A 46 -4.77 11.66 17.96
CA LYS A 46 -4.86 10.43 17.18
C LYS A 46 -5.93 10.57 16.11
N HIS A 47 -5.60 10.18 14.88
CA HIS A 47 -6.58 10.05 13.79
C HIS A 47 -6.65 8.60 13.33
N TYR A 48 -7.88 8.18 13.03
CA TYR A 48 -8.19 6.81 12.69
C TYR A 48 -8.81 6.75 11.30
N PHE A 49 -8.24 5.95 10.42
CA PHE A 49 -8.75 5.82 9.06
C PHE A 49 -8.65 4.38 8.55
N ASP A 50 -9.57 4.04 7.66
CA ASP A 50 -9.53 2.82 6.87
C ASP A 50 -8.99 3.15 5.48
N LEU A 51 -8.00 2.37 5.03
CA LEU A 51 -7.55 2.28 3.64
C LEU A 51 -8.21 1.07 3.00
N PHE A 52 -8.96 1.31 1.94
CA PHE A 52 -9.46 0.27 1.05
C PHE A 52 -8.55 0.23 -0.16
N LEU A 53 -7.95 -0.92 -0.43
CA LEU A 53 -7.06 -1.12 -1.56
C LEU A 53 -7.59 -2.23 -2.44
N LYS A 54 -7.50 -2.01 -3.75
CA LYS A 54 -7.77 -2.99 -4.78
C LYS A 54 -6.63 -2.98 -5.79
N ILE A 55 -6.04 -4.14 -6.01
CA ILE A 55 -4.96 -4.36 -6.97
C ILE A 55 -5.45 -5.34 -8.01
N LYS A 56 -5.31 -4.95 -9.29
CA LYS A 56 -5.57 -5.81 -10.44
C LYS A 56 -4.44 -5.67 -11.45
N PRO A 57 -4.23 -6.65 -12.33
CA PRO A 57 -3.41 -6.48 -13.52
C PRO A 57 -3.91 -5.31 -14.36
N ASP A 58 -2.98 -4.55 -14.94
CA ASP A 58 -3.32 -3.59 -15.98
C ASP A 58 -3.77 -4.34 -17.23
N ALA A 59 -5.06 -4.22 -17.57
CA ALA A 59 -5.66 -4.89 -18.73
C ALA A 59 -5.00 -4.49 -20.07
N LYS A 60 -4.31 -3.34 -20.13
CA LYS A 60 -3.62 -2.86 -21.34
C LYS A 60 -2.23 -3.44 -21.51
N LYS A 61 -1.67 -4.08 -20.48
CA LYS A 61 -0.29 -4.58 -20.49
C LYS A 61 -0.29 -6.10 -20.30
N SER A 62 0.27 -6.78 -21.30
CA SER A 62 0.41 -8.23 -21.28
C SER A 62 1.53 -8.65 -20.33
N PHE A 63 1.26 -9.69 -19.55
CA PHE A 63 2.28 -10.42 -18.83
C PHE A 63 3.17 -11.20 -19.79
N THR A 64 4.48 -11.13 -19.59
CA THR A 64 5.49 -11.88 -20.34
C THR A 64 6.42 -12.61 -19.37
N ILE A 65 7.23 -13.55 -19.85
CA ILE A 65 8.22 -14.26 -18.99
C ILE A 65 9.22 -13.29 -18.37
N ALA A 66 9.54 -12.17 -19.02
CA ALA A 66 10.44 -11.14 -18.49
C ALA A 66 9.92 -10.44 -17.22
N ASN A 67 8.64 -10.63 -16.88
CA ASN A 67 8.05 -10.15 -15.63
C ASN A 67 8.43 -11.01 -14.41
N PHE A 68 8.90 -12.24 -14.63
CA PHE A 68 9.53 -13.05 -13.58
C PHE A 68 11.00 -12.71 -13.56
N LYS A 69 11.39 -11.96 -12.54
CA LYS A 69 12.78 -11.60 -12.29
C LYS A 69 13.28 -12.43 -11.13
N THR A 70 14.49 -12.94 -11.26
CA THR A 70 15.28 -13.39 -10.13
C THR A 70 16.42 -12.40 -10.04
N GLU A 71 16.40 -11.55 -9.01
CA GLU A 71 17.53 -10.67 -8.72
C GLU A 71 18.22 -11.21 -7.47
N GLU A 72 19.55 -11.38 -7.57
CA GLU A 72 20.41 -11.54 -6.41
C GLU A 72 20.47 -10.20 -5.69
N ASP A 73 19.81 -10.11 -4.53
CA ASP A 73 20.02 -9.00 -3.64
C ASP A 73 21.24 -9.32 -2.77
N ASN A 74 22.33 -8.63 -3.05
CA ASN A 74 23.61 -8.87 -2.42
C ASN A 74 23.62 -8.26 -1.01
N SER A 75 23.61 -9.16 -0.04
CA SER A 75 23.85 -8.94 1.39
C SER A 75 22.68 -8.37 2.19
N THR A 76 21.99 -9.29 2.87
CA THR A 76 21.45 -8.97 4.21
C THR A 76 22.31 -9.71 5.22
N THR A 77 22.87 -8.95 6.17
CA THR A 77 23.64 -9.52 7.26
C THR A 77 22.68 -10.14 8.28
N ILE A 78 22.58 -11.46 8.30
CA ILE A 78 21.79 -12.19 9.30
C ILE A 78 22.77 -12.82 10.29
N GLY A 79 22.75 -12.35 11.54
CA GLY A 79 23.65 -12.86 12.58
C GLY A 79 25.15 -12.66 12.29
N GLY A 80 25.51 -11.61 11.55
CA GLY A 80 26.91 -11.30 11.21
C GLY A 80 27.47 -12.02 9.98
N LYS A 81 26.68 -12.86 9.30
CA LYS A 81 27.08 -13.47 8.01
C LYS A 81 26.36 -12.78 6.86
N GLU A 82 27.10 -12.46 5.80
CA GLU A 82 26.51 -12.10 4.52
C GLU A 82 25.80 -13.32 3.95
N THR A 83 24.52 -13.15 3.69
CA THR A 83 23.72 -14.13 2.96
C THR A 83 23.26 -13.49 1.67
N THR A 84 23.56 -14.13 0.55
CA THR A 84 22.98 -13.80 -0.74
C THR A 84 21.53 -14.27 -0.73
N ARG A 85 20.59 -13.36 -0.95
CA ARG A 85 19.17 -13.71 -1.05
C ARG A 85 18.79 -13.66 -2.52
N ASN A 86 18.57 -14.83 -3.11
CA ASN A 86 17.86 -14.93 -4.38
C ASN A 86 16.40 -14.58 -4.10
N LEU A 87 16.01 -13.36 -4.42
CA LEU A 87 14.61 -12.97 -4.39
C LEU A 87 14.02 -13.33 -5.75
N GLU A 88 12.93 -14.09 -5.75
CA GLU A 88 12.08 -14.24 -6.92
C GLU A 88 11.02 -13.13 -6.85
N TRP A 89 11.00 -12.27 -7.87
CA TRP A 89 10.18 -11.07 -7.95
C TRP A 89 9.27 -11.25 -9.14
N ILE A 90 8.00 -10.98 -8.92
CA ILE A 90 7.04 -10.90 -10.00
C ILE A 90 6.72 -9.43 -10.19
N GLU A 91 7.39 -8.83 -11.16
CA GLU A 91 7.16 -7.45 -11.54
C GLU A 91 6.01 -7.38 -12.53
N PHE A 92 4.88 -6.81 -12.14
CA PHE A 92 3.76 -6.65 -13.06
C PHE A 92 3.16 -5.26 -13.03
N SER A 93 2.70 -4.81 -14.19
CA SER A 93 1.91 -3.60 -14.28
C SER A 93 0.56 -3.84 -13.63
N ALA A 94 0.34 -3.19 -12.49
CA ALA A 94 -0.88 -3.29 -11.72
C ALA A 94 -1.70 -2.00 -11.85
N SER A 95 -3.00 -2.15 -12.14
CA SER A 95 -4.01 -1.15 -11.87
C SER A 95 -4.31 -1.11 -10.37
N LEU A 96 -3.94 0.00 -9.75
CA LEU A 96 -4.16 0.26 -8.33
C LEU A 96 -5.37 1.17 -8.18
N LYS A 97 -6.30 0.79 -7.29
CA LYS A 97 -7.38 1.64 -6.83
C LYS A 97 -7.37 1.67 -5.31
N PHE A 98 -7.44 2.85 -4.72
CA PHE A 98 -7.59 2.98 -3.28
C PHE A 98 -8.61 4.06 -2.90
N SER A 99 -9.12 3.95 -1.68
CA SER A 99 -9.85 5.03 -1.01
C SER A 99 -9.49 5.06 0.47
N LEU A 100 -9.53 6.27 1.05
CA LEU A 100 -9.31 6.50 2.47
C LEU A 100 -10.60 7.01 3.09
N LYS A 101 -10.94 6.50 4.28
CA LYS A 101 -12.13 6.94 5.04
C LYS A 101 -11.76 7.15 6.51
N GLY A 102 -12.12 8.30 7.07
CA GLY A 102 -11.98 8.54 8.50
C GLY A 102 -13.02 7.73 9.29
N LYS A 103 -12.64 7.23 10.46
CA LYS A 103 -13.54 6.46 11.33
C LYS A 103 -14.41 7.32 12.23
N ASP A 104 -14.07 8.59 12.36
CA ASP A 104 -14.81 9.62 13.08
C ASP A 104 -14.73 10.95 12.31
N ASP A 105 -15.49 11.94 12.77
CA ASP A 105 -15.62 13.24 12.08
C ASP A 105 -14.29 13.99 11.98
N VAL A 106 -13.44 13.91 13.01
CA VAL A 106 -12.15 14.60 13.04
C VAL A 106 -11.20 13.96 12.03
N SER A 107 -11.12 12.64 12.04
CA SER A 107 -10.31 11.84 11.13
C SER A 107 -10.81 11.97 9.69
N GLN A 108 -12.12 12.05 9.47
CA GLN A 108 -12.67 12.25 8.12
C GLN A 108 -12.31 13.62 7.57
N LYS A 109 -12.33 14.67 8.40
CA LYS A 109 -11.81 16.00 8.02
C LYS A 109 -10.33 15.95 7.68
N SER A 110 -9.52 15.24 8.48
CA SER A 110 -8.09 15.04 8.22
C SER A 110 -7.86 14.33 6.89
N VAL A 111 -8.60 13.24 6.62
CA VAL A 111 -8.51 12.48 5.37
C VAL A 111 -8.90 13.35 4.17
N ASN A 112 -10.02 14.07 4.25
CA ASN A 112 -10.46 14.96 3.17
C ASN A 112 -9.40 16.01 2.85
N LYS A 113 -8.75 16.56 3.89
CA LYS A 113 -7.66 17.53 3.70
C LYS A 113 -6.45 16.88 3.04
N PHE A 114 -6.02 15.72 3.52
CA PHE A 114 -4.91 14.98 2.92
C PHE A 114 -5.18 14.63 1.45
N LEU A 115 -6.33 14.04 1.14
CA LEU A 115 -6.71 13.66 -0.21
C LEU A 115 -6.76 14.87 -1.15
N SER A 116 -7.37 15.98 -0.71
CA SER A 116 -7.43 17.21 -1.51
C SER A 116 -6.05 17.81 -1.83
N THR A 117 -5.04 17.50 -1.00
CA THR A 117 -3.69 18.05 -1.13
C THR A 117 -2.76 17.10 -1.88
N PHE A 118 -2.92 15.78 -1.71
CA PHE A 118 -1.93 14.79 -2.15
C PHE A 118 -2.47 13.72 -3.11
N ALA A 119 -3.78 13.53 -3.21
CA ALA A 119 -4.36 12.37 -3.89
C ALA A 119 -5.53 12.72 -4.82
N ASN A 120 -5.44 13.84 -5.54
CA ASN A 120 -6.48 14.35 -6.44
C ASN A 120 -6.71 13.52 -7.72
N ASN A 121 -6.52 12.19 -7.70
CA ASN A 121 -7.07 11.17 -8.61
C ASN A 121 -6.05 10.05 -8.82
N THR A 122 -6.27 8.91 -8.18
CA THR A 122 -5.51 7.68 -8.43
C THR A 122 -6.43 6.54 -8.86
N GLU A 123 -7.47 6.87 -9.63
CA GLU A 123 -8.18 5.84 -10.40
C GLU A 123 -7.37 5.51 -11.65
N GLY A 124 -6.96 4.25 -11.77
CA GLY A 124 -6.30 3.74 -12.98
C GLY A 124 -4.80 4.04 -13.05
N TYR A 125 -4.14 4.30 -11.92
CA TYR A 125 -2.68 4.37 -11.90
C TYR A 125 -2.11 2.98 -12.19
N SER A 126 -1.36 2.88 -13.28
CA SER A 126 -0.65 1.65 -13.67
C SER A 126 0.83 1.83 -13.36
N SER A 127 1.34 1.01 -12.44
CA SER A 127 2.76 0.96 -12.12
C SER A 127 3.24 -0.49 -12.10
N ASN A 128 4.49 -0.69 -12.51
CA ASN A 128 5.16 -1.95 -12.22
C ASN A 128 5.34 -2.06 -10.71
N ILE A 129 4.79 -3.11 -10.11
CA ILE A 129 4.97 -3.42 -8.70
C ILE A 129 5.59 -4.80 -8.56
N ASN A 130 6.40 -4.98 -7.52
CA ASN A 130 6.72 -6.31 -7.02
C ASN A 130 5.52 -6.80 -6.21
N LEU A 131 4.85 -7.84 -6.71
CA LEU A 131 3.66 -8.40 -6.07
C LEU A 131 3.96 -8.86 -4.63
N PHE A 132 5.09 -9.53 -4.38
CA PHE A 132 5.40 -10.06 -3.05
C PHE A 132 5.66 -8.97 -2.03
N ILE A 133 6.37 -7.90 -2.41
CA ILE A 133 6.59 -6.75 -1.51
C ILE A 133 5.26 -6.10 -1.14
N TYR A 134 4.36 -5.94 -2.10
CA TYR A 134 3.04 -5.38 -1.83
C TYR A 134 2.19 -6.32 -0.97
N LEU A 135 2.17 -7.62 -1.27
CA LEU A 135 1.47 -8.60 -0.45
C LEU A 135 2.01 -8.62 0.98
N GLU A 136 3.33 -8.62 1.17
CA GLU A 136 3.98 -8.54 2.48
C GLU A 136 3.57 -7.27 3.22
N TYR A 137 3.57 -6.13 2.54
CA TYR A 137 3.06 -4.88 3.12
C TYR A 137 1.59 -5.02 3.55
N LEU A 138 0.74 -5.71 2.80
CA LEU A 138 -0.68 -5.85 3.12
C LEU A 138 -0.97 -6.85 4.24
N ILE A 139 -0.11 -7.84 4.46
CA ILE A 139 -0.36 -8.94 5.40
C ILE A 139 0.46 -8.87 6.71
N LYS A 140 1.45 -7.99 6.81
CA LYS A 140 2.14 -7.69 8.08
C LYS A 140 1.34 -6.74 8.97
#